data_AF-A0A834LEA6-F1
#
_entry.id   AF-A0A834LEA6-F1
#
_cell.length_a   1.000
_cell.length_b   1.000
_cell.length_c   1.000
_cell.angle_alpha   90.00
_cell.angle_beta   90.00
_cell.angle_gamma   90.00
#
_symmetry.space_group_name_H-M   'P 1'
#
loop_
_entity.id
_entity.type
_entity.pdbx_description
1 polymer ?
#
loop_
_entity_poly.entity_id
_entity_poly.type
_entity_poly.pdbx_seq_one_letter_code
_entity_poly.pdbx_strand_id
1 'polypeptide(L)'
;MVSEGTTRMTDEYARSAIDWGELHKGFPHGEFLVSSWWRLGFAQVEYPWGKPRYSCPVAHHRKDIIVLFPHIEDDDDDERGGGGGNGRVNVLVALPREEMLVFEKLFHKFLACIV
;
A
#
# COMPACT_ATOMS: atom_id res chain seq x y z
N MET A 1 0.22 -4.05 -18.92
CA MET A 1 -0.20 -2.99 -17.95
C MET A 1 -0.26 -3.55 -16.53
N VAL A 2 -0.30 -2.71 -15.49
CA VAL A 2 -0.43 -3.17 -14.08
C VAL A 2 -1.67 -4.07 -13.87
N SER A 3 -2.78 -3.76 -14.54
CA SER A 3 -4.03 -4.54 -14.51
C SER A 3 -3.91 -5.97 -15.04
N GLU A 4 -2.97 -6.24 -15.96
CA GLU A 4 -2.70 -7.61 -16.43
C GLU A 4 -1.87 -8.42 -15.42
N GLY A 5 -1.27 -7.76 -14.42
CA GLY A 5 -0.63 -8.44 -13.31
C GLY A 5 -1.62 -9.25 -12.50
N THR A 6 -2.77 -8.66 -12.17
CA THR A 6 -3.79 -9.32 -11.33
C THR A 6 -4.43 -10.51 -12.01
N THR A 7 -4.55 -10.51 -13.34
CA THR A 7 -5.14 -11.65 -14.09
C THR A 7 -4.21 -12.86 -14.14
N ARG A 8 -2.90 -12.67 -13.95
CA ARG A 8 -1.90 -13.75 -13.93
C ARG A 8 -1.80 -14.46 -12.58
N MET A 9 -2.35 -13.90 -11.51
CA MET A 9 -2.32 -14.49 -10.16
C MET A 9 -3.39 -15.58 -10.02
N THR A 10 -3.20 -16.67 -10.78
CA THR A 10 -4.03 -17.88 -10.72
C THR A 10 -3.54 -18.84 -9.65
N ASP A 11 -4.35 -19.86 -9.35
CA ASP A 11 -3.97 -20.97 -8.46
C ASP A 11 -2.72 -21.72 -8.96
N GLU A 12 -2.59 -21.91 -10.28
CA GLU A 12 -1.39 -22.48 -10.90
C GLU A 12 -0.16 -21.60 -10.68
N TYR A 13 -0.29 -20.28 -10.86
CA TYR A 13 0.79 -19.34 -10.59
C TYR A 13 1.24 -19.39 -9.12
N ALA A 14 0.28 -19.45 -8.18
CA ALA A 14 0.59 -19.54 -6.76
C ALA A 14 1.39 -20.80 -6.41
N ARG A 15 0.99 -21.97 -6.94
CA ARG A 15 1.74 -23.23 -6.76
C ARG A 15 3.15 -23.16 -7.36
N SER A 16 3.27 -22.66 -8.58
CA SER A 16 4.58 -22.49 -9.23
C SER A 16 5.51 -21.54 -8.45
N ALA A 17 4.96 -20.48 -7.87
CA ALA A 17 5.72 -19.56 -7.02
C ALA A 17 6.21 -20.22 -5.72
N ILE A 18 5.41 -21.09 -5.11
CA ILE A 18 5.80 -21.90 -3.94
C ILE A 18 6.95 -22.84 -4.32
N ASP A 19 6.81 -23.60 -5.41
CA ASP A 19 7.85 -24.53 -5.88
C ASP A 19 9.16 -23.79 -6.18
N TRP A 20 9.08 -22.63 -6.85
CA TRP A 20 10.24 -21.78 -7.08
C TRP A 20 10.88 -21.32 -5.77
N GLY A 21 10.06 -20.93 -4.78
CA GLY A 21 10.51 -20.51 -3.46
C GLY A 21 11.24 -21.61 -2.69
N GLU A 22 10.76 -22.84 -2.76
CA GLU A 22 11.42 -24.01 -2.15
C GLU A 22 12.81 -24.27 -2.76
N LEU A 23 12.94 -24.11 -4.08
CA LEU A 23 14.20 -24.33 -4.80
C LEU A 23 15.23 -23.21 -4.56
N HIS A 24 14.80 -21.95 -4.54
CA HIS A 24 15.70 -20.79 -4.56
C HIS A 24 15.86 -20.11 -3.20
N LYS A 25 15.00 -20.43 -2.21
CA LYS A 25 15.05 -19.93 -0.83
C LYS A 25 15.20 -18.41 -0.73
N GLY A 26 14.19 -17.68 -1.19
CA GLY A 26 14.16 -16.22 -1.08
C GLY A 26 12.98 -15.57 -1.80
N PHE A 27 13.04 -14.25 -1.92
CA PHE A 27 12.07 -13.47 -2.68
C PHE A 27 12.62 -13.09 -4.06
N PRO A 28 11.78 -13.04 -5.10
CA PRO A 28 12.16 -12.46 -6.37
C PRO A 28 12.67 -11.03 -6.16
N HIS A 29 13.82 -10.69 -6.74
CA HIS A 29 14.32 -9.31 -6.73
C HIS A 29 13.61 -8.52 -7.82
N GLY A 30 12.82 -7.52 -7.41
CA GLY A 30 12.24 -6.52 -8.29
C GLY A 30 12.89 -5.15 -8.08
N GLU A 31 12.62 -4.21 -8.98
CA GLU A 31 13.06 -2.81 -8.83
C GLU A 31 12.27 -2.08 -7.74
N PHE A 32 10.96 -2.37 -7.66
CA PHE A 32 10.05 -1.82 -6.65
C PHE A 32 9.04 -2.89 -6.22
N LEU A 33 8.64 -2.83 -4.96
CA LEU A 33 7.54 -3.58 -4.37
C LEU A 33 6.49 -2.60 -3.87
N VAL A 34 5.29 -2.66 -4.46
CA VAL A 34 4.14 -1.88 -4.01
C VAL A 34 3.23 -2.80 -3.20
N SER A 35 3.02 -2.49 -1.93
CA SER A 35 2.10 -3.20 -1.05
C SER A 35 0.87 -2.36 -0.76
N SER A 36 -0.33 -2.92 -0.96
CA SER A 36 -1.60 -2.24 -0.63
C SER A 36 -2.17 -2.77 0.68
N TRP A 37 -2.27 -1.88 1.66
CA TRP A 37 -2.87 -2.12 2.97
C TRP A 37 -4.33 -1.63 3.04
N TRP A 38 -4.88 -1.21 1.90
CA TRP A 38 -6.22 -0.60 1.81
C TRP A 38 -7.33 -1.42 2.46
N ARG A 39 -7.31 -2.74 2.26
CA ARG A 39 -8.40 -3.65 2.67
C ARG A 39 -8.04 -4.55 3.84
N LEU A 40 -7.03 -4.17 4.64
CA LEU A 40 -6.54 -5.00 5.76
C LEU A 40 -7.35 -4.86 7.05
N GLY A 41 -8.34 -3.96 7.10
CA GLY A 41 -9.24 -3.88 8.25
C GLY A 41 -8.72 -3.03 9.42
N PHE A 42 -7.62 -2.28 9.25
CA PHE A 42 -6.99 -1.57 10.37
C PHE A 42 -7.90 -0.55 11.04
N ALA A 43 -8.71 0.19 10.28
CA ALA A 43 -9.63 1.18 10.82
C ALA A 43 -10.79 0.55 11.61
N GLN A 44 -11.08 -0.73 11.36
CA GLN A 44 -12.23 -1.44 11.92
C GLN A 44 -11.89 -2.18 13.23
N VAL A 45 -10.63 -2.13 13.69
CA VAL A 45 -10.21 -2.80 14.92
C VAL A 45 -10.74 -2.04 16.13
N GLU A 46 -11.53 -2.70 16.97
CA GLU A 46 -12.08 -2.13 18.19
C GLU A 46 -11.24 -2.53 19.41
N TYR A 47 -10.67 -1.53 20.10
CA TYR A 47 -10.01 -1.71 21.39
C TYR A 47 -10.94 -1.28 22.53
N PRO A 48 -10.67 -1.69 23.79
CA PRO A 48 -11.47 -1.24 24.95
C PRO A 48 -11.55 0.29 25.12
N TRP A 49 -10.65 1.04 24.48
CA TRP A 49 -10.58 2.50 24.47
C TRP A 49 -10.90 3.13 23.10
N GLY A 50 -11.54 2.39 22.20
CA GLY A 50 -11.99 2.88 20.90
C GLY A 50 -11.18 2.37 19.71
N LYS A 51 -11.52 2.87 18.51
CA LYS A 51 -10.88 2.52 17.24
C LYS A 51 -9.57 3.30 17.02
N PRO A 52 -8.65 2.80 16.19
CA PRO A 52 -7.42 3.53 15.87
C PRO A 52 -7.74 4.74 14.99
N ARG A 53 -7.16 5.89 15.32
CA ARG A 53 -7.24 7.11 14.50
C ARG A 53 -6.24 7.12 13.33
N TYR A 54 -5.19 6.33 13.43
CA TYR A 54 -4.12 6.28 12.44
C TYR A 54 -3.47 4.89 12.42
N SER A 55 -3.04 4.47 11.22
CA SER A 55 -2.24 3.27 11.02
C SER A 55 -1.16 3.55 9.98
N CYS A 56 0.05 3.07 10.23
CA CYS A 56 1.18 3.23 9.32
C CYS A 56 2.21 2.15 9.60
N PRO A 57 2.88 1.61 8.56
CA PRO A 57 4.02 0.73 8.78
C PRO A 57 5.14 1.47 9.51
N VAL A 58 5.82 0.77 10.40
CA VAL A 58 7.09 1.25 10.96
C VAL A 58 8.12 1.25 9.83
N ALA A 59 8.71 2.41 9.55
CA ALA A 59 9.58 2.60 8.39
C ALA A 59 10.72 1.57 8.35
N HIS A 60 10.76 0.75 7.30
CA HIS A 60 11.86 -0.15 7.01
C HIS A 60 12.86 0.55 6.08
N HIS A 61 14.16 0.28 6.22
CA HIS A 61 15.22 0.99 5.50
C HIS A 61 15.35 0.58 4.01
N ARG A 62 14.50 -0.33 3.55
CA ARG A 62 14.43 -0.76 2.15
C ARG A 62 13.75 0.32 1.31
N LYS A 63 14.54 0.93 0.44
CA LYS A 63 14.11 2.01 -0.48
C LYS A 63 13.11 1.56 -1.54
N ASP A 64 13.05 0.25 -1.78
CA ASP A 64 12.24 -0.36 -2.84
C ASP A 64 10.83 -0.73 -2.40
N ILE A 65 10.46 -0.52 -1.13
CA ILE A 65 9.12 -0.84 -0.62
C ILE A 65 8.27 0.44 -0.54
N ILE A 66 7.17 0.44 -1.28
CA ILE A 66 6.15 1.48 -1.28
C ILE A 66 4.88 0.90 -0.67
N VAL A 67 4.30 1.59 0.31
CA VAL A 67 3.07 1.12 0.99
C VAL A 67 1.93 2.09 0.76
N LEU A 68 0.81 1.58 0.24
CA LEU A 68 -0.45 2.30 0.10
C LEU A 68 -1.34 1.94 1.28
N PHE A 69 -1.92 2.91 1.97
CA PHE A 69 -2.79 2.66 3.12
C PHE A 69 -3.99 3.61 3.12
N PRO A 70 -5.14 3.17 3.67
CA PRO A 70 -6.35 3.97 3.60
C PRO A 70 -6.25 5.17 4.53
N HIS A 71 -6.97 6.25 4.21
CA HIS A 71 -7.26 7.27 5.20
C HIS A 71 -8.22 6.71 6.24
N ILE A 72 -7.96 6.99 7.51
CA ILE A 72 -8.87 6.66 8.61
C ILE A 72 -9.60 7.96 8.94
N GLU A 73 -10.91 7.98 8.70
CA GLU A 73 -11.79 9.09 9.05
C GLU A 73 -12.13 9.04 10.55
N ASP A 74 -12.34 10.20 11.15
CA ASP A 74 -12.86 10.31 12.51
C ASP A 74 -14.39 10.06 12.48
N ASP A 75 -14.91 9.30 13.45
CA ASP A 75 -16.32 8.85 13.53
C ASP A 75 -17.37 10.00 13.61
N ASP A 76 -16.99 11.28 13.55
CA ASP A 76 -17.89 12.44 13.59
C ASP A 76 -18.52 12.78 12.22
N ASP A 77 -17.99 12.22 11.12
CA ASP A 77 -18.55 12.36 9.77
C ASP A 77 -19.06 11.00 9.26
N ASP A 78 -20.39 10.86 9.21
CA ASP A 78 -21.19 9.87 8.48
C ASP A 78 -21.68 8.61 9.26
N GLU A 79 -22.94 8.69 9.71
CA GLU A 79 -23.82 7.59 10.16
C GLU A 79 -24.16 6.57 9.04
N ARG A 80 -23.25 6.33 8.09
CA ARG A 80 -23.44 5.32 7.04
C ARG A 80 -22.38 4.25 7.16
N GLY A 81 -22.72 3.24 7.96
CA GLY A 81 -22.00 1.98 8.05
C GLY A 81 -21.61 1.44 6.67
N GLY A 82 -20.31 1.38 6.44
CA GLY A 82 -19.70 0.78 5.26
C GLY A 82 -18.29 1.30 5.11
N GLY A 83 -17.28 0.47 5.40
CA GLY A 83 -15.85 0.80 5.27
C GLY A 83 -15.48 1.27 3.86
N GLY A 84 -15.68 2.57 3.62
CA GLY A 84 -15.61 3.22 2.31
C GLY A 84 -15.53 4.73 2.46
N GLY A 85 -14.80 5.18 3.49
CA GLY A 85 -14.44 6.58 3.68
C GLY A 85 -13.75 7.15 2.44
N ASN A 86 -14.03 8.41 2.19
CA ASN A 86 -13.93 9.16 0.96
C ASN A 86 -12.54 9.03 0.27
N GLY A 87 -12.40 8.11 -0.70
CA GLY A 87 -11.47 8.07 -1.85
C GLY A 87 -9.95 8.34 -1.69
N ARG A 88 -9.45 8.67 -0.50
CA ARG A 88 -8.10 9.19 -0.29
C ARG A 88 -7.11 8.07 0.02
N VAL A 89 -5.99 8.12 -0.67
CA VAL A 89 -4.90 7.15 -0.54
C VAL A 89 -3.72 7.84 0.14
N ASN A 90 -3.25 7.27 1.23
CA ASN A 90 -1.95 7.64 1.77
C ASN A 90 -0.88 6.74 1.17
N VAL A 91 0.28 7.32 0.86
CA VAL A 91 1.41 6.62 0.27
C VAL A 91 2.62 6.85 1.17
N LEU A 92 3.24 5.77 1.64
CA LEU A 92 4.55 5.82 2.27
C LEU A 92 5.62 5.46 1.23
N VAL A 93 6.53 6.39 1.00
CA VAL A 93 7.72 6.22 0.14
C VAL A 93 8.95 6.61 0.96
N ALA A 94 9.99 5.77 0.91
CA ALA A 94 11.27 6.05 1.53
C ALA A 94 12.37 6.09 0.46
N LEU A 95 12.95 7.27 0.24
CA LEU A 95 14.06 7.48 -0.70
C LEU A 95 15.16 8.31 -0.03
N PRO A 96 16.42 8.22 -0.49
CA PRO A 96 17.46 9.18 -0.16
C PRO A 96 17.00 10.61 -0.40
N ARG A 97 17.55 11.55 0.38
CA ARG A 97 17.14 12.95 0.36
C ARG A 97 17.12 13.55 -1.05
N GLU A 98 18.17 13.32 -1.84
CA GLU A 98 18.29 13.87 -3.19
C GLU A 98 17.25 13.29 -4.15
N GLU A 99 17.00 11.99 -4.07
CA GLU A 99 15.99 11.30 -4.87
C GLU A 99 14.57 11.73 -4.48
N MET A 100 14.31 11.95 -3.18
CA MET A 100 13.00 12.40 -2.69
C MET A 100 12.61 13.77 -3.26
N LEU A 101 13.57 14.69 -3.42
CA LEU A 101 13.33 16.00 -4.03
C LEU A 101 12.90 15.87 -5.50
N VAL A 102 13.50 14.93 -6.23
CA VAL A 102 13.12 14.63 -7.61
C VAL A 102 11.74 13.98 -7.64
N PHE A 103 11.49 13.01 -6.75
CA PHE A 103 10.21 12.33 -6.62
C PHE A 103 9.07 13.31 -6.37
N GLU A 104 9.19 14.20 -5.38
CA GLU A 104 8.18 15.21 -5.04
C GLU A 104 7.84 16.09 -6.25
N LYS A 105 8.86 16.58 -6.97
CA LYS A 105 8.68 17.37 -8.18
C LYS A 105 7.92 16.62 -9.27
N LEU A 106 8.26 15.35 -9.52
CA LEU A 106 7.59 14.52 -10.51
C LEU A 106 6.17 14.15 -10.07
N PHE A 107 5.99 13.82 -8.80
CA PHE A 107 4.72 13.48 -8.19
C PHE A 107 3.71 14.61 -8.38
N HIS A 108 4.07 15.84 -8.00
CA HIS A 108 3.22 17.00 -8.24
C HIS A 108 3.00 17.27 -9.72
N LYS A 109 4.03 17.15 -10.57
CA LYS A 109 3.88 17.37 -12.01
C LYS A 109 2.85 16.42 -12.64
N PHE A 110 2.86 15.13 -12.28
CA PHE A 110 2.01 14.14 -12.92
C PHE A 110 0.65 13.97 -12.26
N LEU A 111 0.53 14.16 -10.93
CA LEU A 111 -0.73 13.97 -10.22
C LEU A 111 -1.52 15.27 -10.00
N ALA A 112 -0.88 16.44 -10.01
CA ALA A 112 -1.63 17.72 -9.98
C ALA A 112 -2.32 18.06 -11.32
N CYS A 113 -1.97 17.35 -12.40
CA CYS A 113 -2.62 17.51 -13.71
C CYS A 113 -3.89 16.63 -13.87
N ILE A 114 -4.23 15.79 -12.90
CA ILE A 114 -5.33 14.81 -12.96
C ILE A 114 -6.55 15.25 -12.11
N VAL A 115 -6.53 16.47 -11.57
CA VAL A 115 -7.66 17.07 -10.82
C VAL A 115 -8.31 18.19 -11.62
#